data_AF-A0A1E3S259-F1
#
_entry.id   AF-A0A1E3S259-F1
#
_cell.length_a   1.000
_cell.length_b   1.000
_cell.length_c   1.000
_cell.angle_alpha   90.00
_cell.angle_beta   90.00
_cell.angle_gamma   90.00
#
_symmetry.space_group_name_H-M   'P 1'
#
loop_
_entity.id
_entity.type
_entity.pdbx_description
1 polymer ?
#
loop_
_entity_poly.entity_id
_entity_poly.type
_entity_poly.pdbx_seq_one_letter_code
_entity_poly.pdbx_strand_id
1 'polypeptide(L)'
;MGRNHGLRSWPLRRFTVVEDSMRPALAPGDGLLGLRCGTPRPGQLRVFRDPLLSSRWLVKRVGGVRGTGRTATFEARSDNSGAPGAVDSRDFGWVPAAESYRVVCTVRRKVGG
;
A
#
# COMPACT_ATOMS: atom_id res chain seq x y z
N MET A 1 36.50 9.50 -4.51
CA MET A 1 35.86 9.80 -3.21
C MET A 1 34.51 9.10 -3.13
N GLY A 2 34.40 8.00 -2.36
CA GLY A 2 33.15 7.28 -2.15
C GLY A 2 32.22 8.08 -1.23
N ARG A 3 31.07 8.50 -1.74
CA ARG A 3 30.04 9.17 -0.94
C ARG A 3 29.25 8.11 -0.20
N ASN A 4 29.43 8.04 1.13
CA ASN A 4 28.51 7.36 2.02
C ASN A 4 27.12 7.98 1.84
N HIS A 5 26.25 7.30 1.10
CA HIS A 5 24.83 7.62 1.07
C HIS A 5 24.29 7.38 2.48
N GLY A 6 23.98 8.47 3.19
CA GLY A 6 23.38 8.40 4.51
C GLY A 6 22.13 7.54 4.49
N LEU A 7 22.19 6.39 5.18
CA LEU A 7 21.04 5.56 5.55
C LEU A 7 20.15 6.35 6.52
N ARG A 8 19.43 7.36 6.01
CA ARG A 8 18.40 8.08 6.77
C ARG A 8 17.05 7.45 6.48
N SER A 9 16.45 6.91 7.55
CA SER A 9 15.19 6.15 7.62
C SER A 9 15.28 4.75 7.01
N TRP A 10 15.07 3.71 7.83
CA TRP A 10 14.88 2.37 7.30
C TRP A 10 13.67 2.40 6.36
N PRO A 11 13.82 2.00 5.08
CA PRO A 11 12.73 2.08 4.10
C PRO A 11 11.63 1.04 4.39
N LEU A 12 11.78 0.23 5.43
CA LEU A 12 10.90 -0.86 5.82
C LEU A 12 9.91 -0.43 6.91
N ARG A 13 8.65 -0.83 6.77
CA ARG A 13 7.61 -0.64 7.79
C ARG A 13 6.69 -1.85 7.86
N ARG A 14 6.32 -2.23 9.07
CA ARG A 14 5.32 -3.28 9.32
C ARG A 14 3.94 -2.65 9.47
N PHE A 15 2.93 -3.35 8.96
CA PHE A 15 1.52 -2.99 9.07
C PHE A 15 0.71 -4.23 9.42
N THR A 16 -0.48 -4.02 9.98
CA THR A 16 -1.48 -5.06 10.20
C THR A 16 -2.74 -4.66 9.47
N VAL A 17 -3.32 -5.59 8.72
CA VAL A 17 -4.60 -5.40 8.04
C VAL A 17 -5.71 -5.43 9.08
N VAL A 18 -6.60 -4.44 9.06
CA VAL A 18 -7.71 -4.34 10.03
C VAL A 18 -9.09 -4.36 9.38
N GLU A 19 -9.17 -4.07 8.09
CA GLU A 19 -10.43 -3.97 7.33
C GLU A 19 -10.54 -5.03 6.23
N ASP A 20 -11.75 -5.23 5.72
CA ASP A 20 -12.09 -6.26 4.74
C ASP A 20 -12.00 -5.80 3.27
N SER A 21 -11.64 -4.53 3.00
CA SER A 21 -11.62 -3.97 1.64
C SER A 21 -10.66 -4.67 0.67
N MET A 22 -9.75 -5.48 1.20
CA MET A 22 -8.75 -6.22 0.44
C MET A 22 -9.02 -7.73 0.39
N ARG A 23 -10.16 -8.22 0.89
CA ARG A 23 -10.54 -9.61 0.69
C ARG A 23 -10.75 -9.93 -0.79
N PRO A 24 -10.48 -11.18 -1.23
CA PRO A 24 -9.88 -12.29 -0.47
C PRO A 24 -8.35 -12.22 -0.35
N ALA A 25 -7.71 -11.27 -1.04
CA ALA A 25 -6.25 -11.19 -1.11
C ALA A 25 -5.59 -10.95 0.25
N LEU A 26 -6.20 -10.11 1.10
CA LEU A 26 -5.81 -9.87 2.48
C LEU A 26 -7.03 -9.97 3.39
N ALA A 27 -6.82 -10.53 4.58
CA ALA A 27 -7.84 -10.60 5.61
C ALA A 27 -7.41 -9.79 6.85
N PRO A 28 -8.35 -9.31 7.67
CA PRO A 28 -8.05 -8.74 8.97
C PRO A 28 -7.14 -9.66 9.80
N GLY A 29 -6.10 -9.06 10.37
CA GLY A 29 -5.04 -9.71 11.14
C GLY A 29 -3.83 -10.19 10.32
N ASP A 30 -3.87 -10.13 8.98
CA ASP A 30 -2.67 -10.36 8.18
C ASP A 30 -1.62 -9.28 8.44
N GLY A 31 -0.36 -9.69 8.59
CA GLY A 31 0.79 -8.80 8.70
C GLY A 31 1.36 -8.46 7.33
N LEU A 32 1.75 -7.20 7.11
CA LEU A 32 2.40 -6.75 5.88
C LEU A 32 3.77 -6.16 6.19
N LEU A 33 4.74 -6.47 5.33
CA LEU A 33 6.01 -5.77 5.29
C LEU A 33 6.05 -4.89 4.05
N GLY A 34 6.08 -3.58 4.26
CA GLY A 34 6.15 -2.56 3.23
C GLY A 34 7.56 -1.99 3.08
N LEU A 35 7.98 -1.73 1.84
CA LEU A 35 9.25 -1.10 1.49
C LEU A 35 9.02 0.18 0.68
N ARG A 36 9.63 1.30 1.07
CA ARG A 36 9.64 2.56 0.30
C ARG A 36 10.58 2.43 -0.90
N CYS A 37 10.14 1.76 -1.95
CA CYS A 37 10.89 1.67 -3.19
C CYS A 37 10.00 1.34 -4.39
N GLY A 38 10.62 1.42 -5.57
CA GLY A 38 10.14 0.82 -6.81
C GLY A 38 9.00 1.56 -7.50
N THR A 39 9.06 1.56 -8.83
CA THR A 39 7.99 2.03 -9.71
C THR A 39 6.71 1.20 -9.48
N PRO A 40 5.54 1.84 -9.31
CA PRO A 40 4.28 1.11 -9.16
C PRO A 40 4.03 0.30 -10.44
N ARG A 41 3.48 -0.91 -10.27
CA ARG A 41 3.04 -1.77 -11.36
C ARG A 41 1.65 -2.31 -11.07
N PRO A 42 0.78 -2.44 -12.09
CA PRO A 42 -0.51 -3.09 -11.94
C PRO A 42 -0.41 -4.42 -11.18
N GLY A 43 -1.35 -4.66 -10.28
CA GLY A 43 -1.43 -5.86 -9.45
C GLY A 43 -0.62 -5.81 -8.15
N GLN A 44 0.34 -4.90 -8.00
CA GLN A 44 1.08 -4.74 -6.74
C GLN A 44 0.16 -4.30 -5.60
N LEU A 45 0.49 -4.66 -4.36
CA LEU A 45 -0.13 -4.08 -3.17
C LEU A 45 0.74 -2.95 -2.64
N ARG A 46 0.12 -1.80 -2.37
CA ARG A 46 0.81 -0.65 -1.78
C ARG A 46 0.05 -0.10 -0.58
N VAL A 47 0.83 0.38 0.40
CA VAL A 47 0.34 0.99 1.64
C VAL A 47 0.68 2.47 1.65
N PHE A 48 -0.29 3.34 1.91
CA PHE A 48 -0.11 4.80 1.91
C PHE A 48 -1.02 5.44 2.97
N ARG A 49 -0.75 6.69 3.34
CA ARG A 49 -1.65 7.42 4.25
C ARG A 49 -2.96 7.70 3.52
N ASP A 50 -4.08 7.56 4.22
CA ASP A 50 -5.37 7.92 3.64
C ASP A 50 -5.38 9.42 3.27
N PRO A 51 -5.63 9.77 1.99
CA PRO A 51 -5.72 11.16 1.56
C PRO A 51 -6.88 11.94 2.20
N LEU A 52 -7.94 11.24 2.62
CA LEU A 52 -9.11 11.83 3.26
C LEU A 52 -8.97 11.89 4.79
N LEU A 53 -8.25 10.95 5.39
CA LEU A 53 -8.08 10.81 6.84
C LEU A 53 -6.64 10.49 7.23
N SER A 54 -5.79 11.51 7.32
CA SER A 54 -4.33 11.37 7.50
C SER A 54 -3.87 10.57 8.74
N SER A 55 -4.78 10.31 9.69
CA SER A 55 -4.58 9.48 10.88
C SER A 55 -4.50 7.97 10.58
N ARG A 56 -5.01 7.49 9.43
CA ARG A 56 -5.00 6.07 9.07
C ARG A 56 -4.17 5.75 7.82
N TRP A 57 -3.86 4.47 7.68
CA TRP A 57 -3.14 3.91 6.53
C TRP A 57 -4.09 3.00 5.73
N LEU A 58 -4.00 3.09 4.41
CA LEU A 58 -4.76 2.24 3.49
C LEU A 58 -3.81 1.28 2.80
N VAL A 59 -4.23 0.02 2.65
CA VAL A 59 -3.62 -0.93 1.72
C VAL A 59 -4.58 -1.13 0.54
N LYS A 60 -4.06 -0.99 -0.68
CA LYS A 60 -4.83 -1.13 -1.91
C LYS A 60 -4.03 -1.82 -3.00
N ARG A 61 -4.72 -2.39 -3.97
CA ARG A 61 -4.11 -2.95 -5.18
C ARG A 61 -3.89 -1.87 -6.22
N VAL A 62 -2.73 -1.88 -6.85
CA VAL A 62 -2.43 -1.00 -7.98
C VAL A 62 -3.25 -1.44 -9.19
N GLY A 63 -4.12 -0.56 -9.68
CA GLY A 63 -4.80 -0.66 -10.96
C GLY A 63 -3.92 -0.05 -12.06
N GLY A 64 -4.37 1.06 -12.66
CA GLY A 64 -3.56 1.82 -13.60
C GLY A 64 -2.36 2.53 -12.97
N VAL A 65 -1.38 2.89 -13.80
CA VAL A 65 -0.20 3.69 -13.43
C VAL A 65 -0.04 4.84 -14.43
N ARG A 66 0.28 6.03 -13.93
CA ARG A 66 0.54 7.24 -14.72
C ARG A 66 1.89 7.85 -14.33
N GLY A 67 2.59 8.44 -15.30
CA GLY A 67 3.91 9.03 -15.09
C GLY A 67 5.03 8.00 -14.92
N THR A 68 6.24 8.47 -14.63
CA THR A 68 7.44 7.64 -14.49
C THR A 68 8.30 8.08 -13.31
N GLY A 69 9.18 7.18 -12.85
CA GLY A 69 10.15 7.49 -11.79
C GLY A 69 9.49 7.96 -10.48
N ARG A 70 9.99 9.08 -9.93
CA ARG A 70 9.56 9.61 -8.62
C ARG A 70 8.20 10.31 -8.65
N THR A 71 7.71 10.70 -9.81
CA THR A 71 6.43 11.40 -9.98
C THR A 71 5.31 10.45 -10.39
N ALA A 72 5.61 9.15 -10.52
CA ALA A 72 4.60 8.15 -10.87
C ALA A 72 3.46 8.13 -9.84
N THR A 73 2.23 8.11 -10.33
CA THR A 73 1.01 7.94 -9.55
C THR A 73 0.32 6.66 -9.95
N PHE A 74 -0.45 6.07 -9.04
CA PHE A 74 -1.19 4.86 -9.32
C PHE A 74 -2.64 4.96 -8.86
N GLU A 75 -3.50 4.21 -9.54
CA GLU A 75 -4.87 4.00 -9.14
C GLU A 75 -4.87 2.94 -8.02
N ALA A 76 -5.32 3.32 -6.85
CA ALA A 76 -5.51 2.44 -5.72
C ALA A 76 -6.91 1.83 -5.82
N ARG A 77 -7.00 0.50 -5.91
CA ARG A 77 -8.26 -0.25 -6.01
C ARG A 77 -8.46 -1.14 -4.78
N SER A 78 -9.69 -1.18 -4.29
CA SER A 78 -10.11 -2.18 -3.30
C SER A 78 -10.39 -3.50 -4.02
N ASP A 79 -9.86 -4.62 -3.51
CA ASP A 79 -10.21 -5.94 -4.05
C ASP A 79 -11.66 -6.31 -3.70
N ASN A 80 -12.16 -5.80 -2.57
CA ASN A 80 -13.56 -5.86 -2.17
C ASN A 80 -14.13 -4.44 -2.01
N SER A 81 -14.62 -3.87 -3.12
CA SER A 81 -15.22 -2.54 -3.14
C SER A 81 -16.53 -2.44 -2.35
N GLY A 82 -17.20 -3.56 -2.08
CA GLY A 82 -18.47 -3.58 -1.35
C GLY A 82 -18.32 -3.64 0.17
N ALA A 83 -17.09 -3.73 0.69
CA ALA A 83 -16.88 -3.77 2.13
C ALA A 83 -17.25 -2.42 2.78
N PRO A 84 -17.89 -2.42 3.97
CA PRO A 84 -18.15 -1.19 4.72
C PRO A 84 -16.87 -0.37 4.92
N GLY A 85 -16.92 0.92 4.59
CA GLY A 85 -15.76 1.82 4.73
C GLY A 85 -14.67 1.64 3.67
N ALA A 86 -14.87 0.78 2.66
CA ALA A 86 -13.94 0.64 1.55
C ALA A 86 -13.91 1.92 0.71
N VAL A 87 -12.81 2.65 0.83
CA VAL A 87 -12.49 3.80 -0.05
C VAL A 87 -11.39 3.43 -1.03
N ASP A 88 -11.44 3.98 -2.23
CA ASP A 88 -10.39 3.80 -3.23
C ASP A 88 -10.23 5.00 -4.16
N SER A 89 -9.46 4.86 -5.25
CA SER A 89 -9.16 5.97 -6.15
C SER A 89 -10.38 6.59 -6.83
N ARG A 90 -11.55 5.95 -6.79
CA ARG A 90 -12.81 6.59 -7.21
C ARG A 90 -13.25 7.68 -6.23
N ASP A 91 -12.89 7.55 -4.96
CA ASP A 91 -13.28 8.48 -3.90
C ASP A 91 -12.23 9.58 -3.67
N PHE A 92 -10.93 9.23 -3.72
CA PHE A 92 -9.84 10.16 -3.39
C PHE A 92 -8.85 10.45 -4.53
N GLY A 93 -9.05 9.85 -5.71
CA GLY A 93 -8.18 10.05 -6.86
C GLY A 93 -6.88 9.24 -6.84
N TRP A 94 -5.90 9.65 -7.66
CA TRP A 94 -4.65 8.92 -7.89
C TRP A 94 -3.61 9.18 -6.79
N VAL A 95 -2.86 8.14 -6.42
CA VAL A 95 -1.94 8.17 -5.28
C VAL A 95 -0.49 8.32 -5.75
N PRO A 96 0.31 9.25 -5.19
CA PRO A 96 1.74 9.36 -5.45
C PRO A 96 2.50 8.12 -4.97
N ALA A 97 3.33 7.53 -5.85
CA ALA A 97 4.11 6.34 -5.49
C ALA A 97 5.19 6.64 -4.45
N ALA A 98 5.77 7.84 -4.46
CA ALA A 98 6.85 8.24 -3.55
C ALA A 98 6.43 8.22 -2.06
N GLU A 99 5.15 8.40 -1.79
CA GLU A 99 4.60 8.45 -0.43
C GLU A 99 4.04 7.11 0.05
N SER A 100 4.18 6.07 -0.78
CA SER A 100 3.66 4.74 -0.53
C SER A 100 4.76 3.70 -0.29
N TYR A 101 4.39 2.62 0.39
CA TYR A 101 5.21 1.44 0.61
C TYR A 101 4.71 0.32 -0.30
N ARG A 102 5.61 -0.31 -1.07
CA ARG A 102 5.30 -1.55 -1.76
C ARG A 102 5.28 -2.69 -0.76
N VAL A 103 4.19 -3.46 -0.71
CA VAL A 103 4.16 -4.71 0.07
C VAL A 103 5.07 -5.72 -0.61
N VAL A 104 6.06 -6.20 0.14
CA VAL A 104 7.04 -7.21 -0.34
C VAL A 104 6.84 -8.56 0.32
N CYS A 105 6.13 -8.60 1.46
CA CYS A 105 5.78 -9.84 2.15
C CYS A 105 4.43 -9.67 2.86
N THR A 106 3.62 -10.72 2.80
CA THR A 106 2.38 -10.87 3.58
C THR A 106 2.55 -12.07 4.49
N VAL A 107 2.35 -11.87 5.79
CA VAL A 107 2.32 -12.93 6.80
C VAL A 107 0.86 -13.20 7.13
N ARG A 108 0.36 -14.38 6.76
CA ARG A 108 -1.04 -14.73 7.01
C ARG A 108 -1.28 -14.93 8.49
N ARG A 109 -2.41 -14.41 8.99
CA ARG A 109 -2.87 -14.75 10.33
C ARG A 109 -3.05 -16.27 10.42
N LYS A 110 -2.48 -16.90 11.46
CA LYS A 110 -2.86 -18.27 11.82
C LYS A 110 -4.31 -18.23 12.31
N VAL A 111 -5.22 -18.83 11.57
CA VAL A 111 -6.53 -19.19 12.12
C VAL A 111 -6.24 -20.35 13.07
N GLY A 112 -6.39 -20.14 14.37
CA GLY A 112 -6.40 -21.24 15.34
C GLY A 112 -7.51 -22.21 14.93
N GLY A 113 -7.18 -23.50 14.89
CA GLY A 113 -8.12 -24.57 14.53
C GLY A 113 -9.29 -24.68 15.49
#